data_AF-A0A844XZJ0-F1
#
_entry.id   AF-A0A844XZJ0-F1
#
_cell.length_a   1.000
_cell.length_b   1.000
_cell.length_c   1.000
_cell.angle_alpha   90.00
_cell.angle_beta   90.00
_cell.angle_gamma   90.00
#
_symmetry.space_group_name_H-M   'P 1'
#
loop_
_entity.id
_entity.type
_entity.pdbx_description
1 polymer ?
#
loop_
_entity_poly.entity_id
_entity_poly.type
_entity_poly.pdbx_seq_one_letter_code
_entity_poly.pdbx_strand_id
1 'polypeptide(L)'
;MLEEQERDEAPYNGPVDLPDSYEPEDDDQEPHGPSLTDDIMALLEDGRTYAEAEMAYQKSRAAFAANRFKGAIAFGLGAFGVLHLALIAMTVGLVIALVPLVGPWIATAIVTAALIGLGLLFLSLLKTRIDEIRDAFSDGSDE
;
A
#
# COMPACT_ATOMS: atom_id res chain seq x y z
N MET A 1 7.99 -51.51 -68.65
CA MET A 1 7.49 -50.92 -67.39
C MET A 1 5.99 -50.74 -67.58
N LEU A 2 5.21 -51.20 -66.60
CA LEU A 2 3.86 -51.76 -66.74
C LEU A 2 2.81 -50.75 -67.19
N GLU A 3 2.10 -51.07 -68.27
CA GLU A 3 0.93 -50.38 -68.80
C GLU A 3 -0.33 -50.86 -68.05
N GLU A 4 -1.03 -49.89 -67.46
CA GLU A 4 -2.50 -49.74 -67.36
C GLU A 4 -3.32 -51.04 -67.17
N GLN A 5 -3.54 -51.47 -65.92
CA GLN A 5 -4.71 -51.09 -65.11
C GLN A 5 -6.05 -51.58 -65.72
N GLU A 6 -6.27 -52.90 -65.66
CA GLU A 6 -7.61 -53.48 -65.60
C GLU A 6 -8.33 -52.89 -64.37
N ARG A 7 -9.40 -52.13 -64.59
CA ARG A 7 -10.30 -51.68 -63.54
C ARG A 7 -11.68 -52.25 -63.82
N ASP A 8 -11.89 -53.47 -63.33
CA ASP A 8 -13.20 -54.10 -63.28
C ASP A 8 -14.21 -53.20 -62.55
N GLU A 9 -15.35 -53.02 -63.21
CA GLU A 9 -16.52 -52.33 -62.70
C GLU A 9 -17.13 -53.13 -61.54
N ALA A 10 -17.12 -52.57 -60.34
CA ALA A 10 -17.95 -53.05 -59.24
C ALA A 10 -19.19 -52.14 -59.11
N PRO A 11 -20.41 -52.70 -59.08
CA PRO A 11 -21.64 -51.93 -59.01
C PRO A 11 -21.83 -51.39 -57.59
N TYR A 12 -21.93 -50.06 -57.47
CA TYR A 12 -22.21 -49.39 -56.20
C TYR A 12 -23.65 -49.69 -55.75
N ASN A 13 -23.81 -50.34 -54.59
CA ASN A 13 -25.12 -50.67 -54.00
C ASN A 13 -25.13 -50.46 -52.47
N GLY A 14 -25.47 -49.22 -52.06
CA GLY A 14 -26.01 -48.79 -50.74
C GLY A 14 -25.09 -48.89 -49.51
N PRO A 15 -25.40 -48.19 -48.39
CA PRO A 15 -26.42 -47.18 -48.13
C PRO A 15 -25.91 -45.77 -48.43
N VAL A 16 -26.80 -44.90 -48.92
CA VAL A 16 -26.55 -43.46 -49.01
C VAL A 16 -26.62 -42.90 -47.59
N ASP A 17 -25.46 -42.58 -47.02
CA ASP A 17 -25.39 -41.78 -45.80
C ASP A 17 -25.64 -40.32 -46.22
N LEU A 18 -26.92 -39.97 -46.39
CA LEU A 18 -27.29 -38.57 -46.51
C LEU A 18 -26.98 -37.93 -45.15
N PRO A 19 -26.24 -36.82 -45.09
CA PRO A 19 -26.17 -36.06 -43.86
C PRO A 19 -27.62 -35.72 -43.48
N ASP A 20 -28.02 -36.13 -42.28
CA ASP A 20 -29.37 -35.96 -41.76
C ASP A 20 -29.86 -34.53 -42.04
N SER A 21 -31.06 -34.44 -42.59
CA SER A 21 -31.79 -33.18 -42.65
C SER A 21 -31.87 -32.64 -41.23
N TYR A 22 -31.29 -31.45 -41.01
CA TYR A 22 -31.46 -30.70 -39.76
C TYR A 22 -32.96 -30.54 -39.48
N GLU A 23 -33.48 -31.36 -38.56
CA GLU A 23 -34.69 -31.04 -37.83
C GLU A 23 -34.27 -29.94 -36.85
N PRO A 24 -34.93 -28.77 -36.86
CA PRO A 24 -34.73 -27.82 -35.78
C PRO A 24 -35.30 -28.49 -34.55
N GLU A 25 -34.44 -28.98 -33.66
CA GLU A 25 -34.82 -29.25 -32.29
C GLU A 25 -35.41 -27.94 -31.76
N ASP A 26 -36.70 -27.96 -31.39
CA ASP A 26 -37.34 -26.91 -30.61
C ASP A 26 -36.65 -26.91 -29.25
N ASP A 27 -35.50 -26.25 -29.24
CA ASP A 27 -34.69 -26.03 -28.07
C ASP A 27 -35.26 -24.78 -27.42
N ASP A 28 -36.20 -25.00 -26.50
CA ASP A 28 -36.63 -24.02 -25.50
C ASP A 28 -35.47 -23.69 -24.53
N GLN A 29 -34.24 -23.54 -25.04
CA GLN A 29 -33.09 -23.05 -24.32
C GLN A 29 -33.12 -21.53 -24.36
N GLU A 30 -33.67 -20.96 -23.29
CA GLU A 30 -33.41 -19.57 -22.93
C GLU A 30 -31.91 -19.27 -23.08
N PRO A 31 -31.53 -18.16 -23.74
CA PRO A 31 -30.13 -17.82 -23.94
C PRO A 31 -29.50 -17.37 -22.63
N HIS A 32 -29.04 -18.30 -21.81
CA HIS A 32 -28.15 -18.01 -20.69
C HIS A 32 -26.73 -18.45 -21.08
N GLY A 33 -26.13 -17.67 -21.98
CA GLY A 33 -24.67 -17.65 -22.11
C GLY A 33 -24.03 -17.31 -20.75
N PRO A 34 -22.73 -17.58 -20.56
CA PRO A 34 -22.03 -17.25 -19.32
C PRO A 34 -22.41 -15.84 -18.90
N SER A 35 -23.06 -15.73 -17.74
CA SER A 35 -23.64 -14.47 -17.32
C SER A 35 -22.52 -13.47 -17.08
N LEU A 36 -22.71 -12.21 -17.48
CA LEU A 36 -21.78 -11.13 -17.14
C LEU A 36 -21.53 -11.04 -15.63
N THR A 37 -22.46 -11.55 -14.81
CA THR A 37 -22.27 -11.68 -13.37
C THR A 37 -21.22 -12.73 -13.01
N ASP A 38 -21.13 -13.83 -13.74
CA ASP A 38 -20.12 -14.87 -13.55
C ASP A 38 -18.74 -14.37 -13.99
N ASP A 39 -18.68 -13.59 -15.08
CA ASP A 39 -17.44 -12.93 -15.52
C ASP A 39 -16.97 -11.87 -14.51
N ILE A 40 -17.88 -11.09 -13.92
CA ILE A 40 -17.54 -10.15 -12.83
C ILE A 40 -17.09 -10.91 -11.58
N MET A 41 -17.74 -12.03 -11.25
CA MET A 41 -17.34 -12.86 -10.12
C MET A 41 -15.93 -13.45 -10.34
N ALA A 42 -15.64 -13.91 -11.56
CA ALA A 42 -14.33 -14.41 -11.96
C ALA A 42 -13.26 -13.31 -11.93
N LEU A 43 -13.56 -12.09 -12.41
CA LEU A 43 -12.66 -10.94 -12.32
C LEU A 43 -12.45 -10.47 -10.87
N LEU A 44 -13.47 -10.60 -10.02
CA LEU A 44 -13.37 -10.28 -8.60
C LEU A 44 -12.48 -11.29 -7.87
N GLU A 45 -12.60 -12.56 -8.21
CA GLU A 45 -11.84 -13.66 -7.63
C GLU A 45 -10.36 -13.65 -8.10
N ASP A 46 -10.13 -13.30 -9.37
CA ASP A 46 -8.79 -13.11 -9.93
C ASP A 46 -8.13 -11.82 -9.39
N GLY A 47 -8.92 -10.74 -9.26
CA GLY A 47 -8.49 -9.48 -8.64
C GLY A 47 -8.18 -9.60 -7.14
N ARG A 48 -8.90 -10.46 -6.41
CA ARG A 48 -8.60 -10.80 -5.01
C ARG A 48 -7.28 -11.54 -4.89
N THR A 49 -7.03 -12.49 -5.78
CA THR A 49 -5.78 -13.26 -5.82
C THR A 49 -4.58 -12.36 -6.14
N TYR A 50 -4.76 -11.40 -7.06
CA TYR A 50 -3.75 -10.37 -7.35
C TYR A 50 -3.51 -9.41 -6.18
N ALA A 51 -4.57 -8.96 -5.49
CA ALA A 51 -4.45 -8.10 -4.32
C ALA A 51 -3.74 -8.80 -3.14
N GLU A 52 -4.01 -10.09 -2.92
CA GLU A 52 -3.32 -10.89 -1.91
C GLU A 52 -1.83 -11.07 -2.24
N ALA A 53 -1.47 -11.17 -3.53
CA ALA A 53 -0.07 -11.23 -3.98
C ALA A 53 0.67 -9.89 -3.77
N GLU A 54 0.05 -8.76 -4.06
CA GLU A 54 0.65 -7.43 -3.86
C GLU A 54 0.78 -7.10 -2.35
N MET A 55 -0.21 -7.50 -1.54
CA MET A 55 -0.15 -7.40 -0.08
C MET A 55 0.99 -8.23 0.50
N ALA A 56 1.24 -9.43 -0.01
CA ALA A 56 2.37 -10.25 0.40
C ALA A 56 3.72 -9.59 0.05
N TYR A 57 3.80 -8.91 -1.09
CA TYR A 57 5.01 -8.19 -1.51
C TYR A 57 5.28 -6.96 -0.64
N GLN A 58 4.24 -6.15 -0.37
CA GLN A 58 4.35 -4.98 0.52
C GLN A 58 4.62 -5.37 1.97
N LYS A 59 4.05 -6.48 2.45
CA LYS A 59 4.33 -7.04 3.78
C LYS A 59 5.80 -7.45 3.92
N SER A 60 6.41 -7.99 2.86
CA SER A 60 7.84 -8.35 2.88
C SER A 60 8.76 -7.10 2.92
N ARG A 61 8.41 -6.05 2.17
CA ARG A 61 9.16 -4.79 2.14
C ARG A 61 9.01 -4.02 3.45
N ALA A 62 7.80 -4.01 4.02
CA ALA A 62 7.51 -3.45 5.34
C ALA A 62 8.22 -4.22 6.46
N ALA A 63 8.26 -5.56 6.40
CA ALA A 63 8.99 -6.39 7.36
C ALA A 63 10.51 -6.19 7.28
N PHE A 64 11.06 -6.04 6.08
CA PHE A 64 12.48 -5.75 5.87
C PHE A 64 12.88 -4.36 6.41
N ALA A 65 12.04 -3.35 6.15
CA ALA A 65 12.20 -2.03 6.76
C ALA A 65 12.09 -2.09 8.30
N ALA A 66 11.08 -2.78 8.82
CA ALA A 66 10.84 -2.94 10.26
C ALA A 66 12.03 -3.61 10.98
N ASN A 67 12.68 -4.60 10.35
CA ASN A 67 13.81 -5.28 10.96
C ASN A 67 15.06 -4.37 11.05
N ARG A 68 15.20 -3.39 10.16
CA ARG A 68 16.25 -2.35 10.23
C ARG A 68 15.89 -1.24 11.22
N PHE A 69 14.60 -0.95 11.40
CA PHE A 69 14.13 -0.03 12.42
C PHE A 69 14.50 -0.47 13.85
N LYS A 70 14.54 -1.77 14.17
CA LYS A 70 14.91 -2.24 15.52
C LYS A 70 16.27 -1.72 15.99
N GLY A 71 17.30 -1.78 15.13
CA GLY A 71 18.62 -1.22 15.44
C GLY A 71 18.59 0.31 15.52
N ALA A 72 17.91 0.96 14.58
CA ALA A 72 17.75 2.42 14.56
C ALA A 72 16.99 2.94 15.79
N ILE A 73 16.02 2.20 16.32
CA ILE A 73 15.27 2.54 17.54
C ILE A 73 16.20 2.50 18.75
N ALA A 74 17.07 1.49 18.86
CA ALA A 74 18.01 1.41 19.99
C ALA A 74 18.98 2.61 20.00
N PHE A 75 19.58 2.93 18.84
CA PHE A 75 20.43 4.11 18.72
C PHE A 75 19.65 5.41 18.88
N GLY A 76 18.43 5.50 18.35
CA GLY A 76 17.55 6.66 18.49
C GLY A 76 17.17 6.92 19.94
N LEU A 77 16.83 5.87 20.68
CA LEU A 77 16.50 5.97 22.11
C LEU A 77 17.74 6.33 22.94
N GLY A 78 18.89 5.78 22.60
CA GLY A 78 20.17 6.16 23.21
C GLY A 78 20.53 7.63 22.96
N ALA A 79 20.45 8.08 21.71
CA ALA A 79 20.71 9.46 21.33
C ALA A 79 19.71 10.44 21.98
N PHE A 80 18.43 10.10 21.99
CA PHE A 80 17.40 10.85 22.69
C PHE A 80 17.69 10.94 24.19
N GLY A 81 18.07 9.82 24.82
CA GLY A 81 18.43 9.79 26.24
C GLY A 81 19.61 10.71 26.55
N VAL A 82 20.69 10.64 25.76
CA VAL A 82 21.87 11.51 25.92
C VAL A 82 21.51 12.98 25.71
N LEU A 83 20.73 13.28 24.67
CA LEU A 83 20.27 14.64 24.38
C LEU A 83 19.37 15.17 25.51
N HIS A 84 18.50 14.33 26.06
CA HIS A 84 17.64 14.70 27.18
C HIS A 84 18.45 14.98 28.46
N LEU A 85 19.43 14.14 28.77
CA LEU A 85 20.36 14.39 29.87
C LEU A 85 21.16 15.68 29.66
N ALA A 86 21.61 15.94 28.43
CA ALA A 86 22.29 17.19 28.08
C ALA A 86 21.38 18.41 28.26
N LEU A 87 20.10 18.33 27.89
CA LEU A 87 19.13 19.40 28.13
C LEU A 87 18.94 19.65 29.63
N ILE A 88 18.78 18.62 30.45
CA ILE A 88 18.70 18.78 31.91
C ILE A 88 19.97 19.46 32.45
N ALA A 89 21.16 18.97 32.08
CA ALA A 89 22.42 19.57 32.49
C ALA A 89 22.54 21.04 32.05
N MET A 90 22.08 21.37 30.84
CA MET A 90 22.04 22.74 30.34
C MET A 90 21.12 23.62 31.19
N THR A 91 19.91 23.15 31.54
CA THR A 91 19.00 23.92 32.40
C THR A 91 19.60 24.19 33.78
N VAL A 92 20.21 23.17 34.40
CA VAL A 92 20.87 23.30 35.70
C VAL A 92 22.05 24.26 35.62
N GLY A 93 22.90 24.13 34.60
CA GLY A 93 24.04 25.02 34.38
C GLY A 93 23.61 26.47 34.17
N LEU A 94 22.54 26.71 33.42
CA LEU A 94 22.01 28.05 33.17
C LEU A 94 21.49 28.69 34.46
N VAL A 95 20.76 27.93 35.29
CA VAL A 95 20.29 28.43 36.60
C VAL A 95 21.49 28.80 37.47
N ILE A 96 22.48 27.91 37.62
CA ILE A 96 23.68 28.18 38.43
C ILE A 96 24.42 29.43 37.93
N ALA A 97 24.52 29.62 36.61
CA ALA A 97 25.17 30.78 36.01
C ALA A 97 24.42 32.09 36.27
N LEU A 98 23.08 32.07 36.31
CA LEU A 98 22.24 33.25 36.50
C LEU A 98 22.03 33.62 37.97
N VAL A 99 22.05 32.64 38.88
CA VAL A 99 21.87 32.86 40.32
C VAL A 99 22.72 34.01 40.87
N PRO A 100 24.03 34.15 40.58
CA PRO A 100 24.83 35.27 41.13
C PRO A 100 24.45 36.64 40.58
N LEU A 101 23.73 36.73 39.46
CA LEU A 101 23.33 38.01 38.85
C LEU A 101 21.96 38.48 39.32
N VAL A 102 20.99 37.56 39.40
CA VAL A 102 19.57 37.91 39.62
C VAL A 102 18.94 37.19 40.82
N GLY A 103 19.68 36.31 41.49
CA GLY A 103 19.16 35.47 42.56
C GLY A 103 18.41 34.22 42.06
N PRO A 104 18.19 33.23 42.93
CA PRO A 104 17.73 31.90 42.53
C PRO A 104 16.30 31.88 41.97
N TRP A 105 15.36 32.62 42.58
CA TRP A 105 13.96 32.63 42.14
C TRP A 105 13.76 33.31 40.79
N ILE A 106 14.47 34.40 40.54
CA ILE A 106 14.39 35.11 39.25
C ILE A 106 15.10 34.30 38.18
N ALA A 107 16.24 33.69 38.50
CA ALA A 107 16.96 32.81 37.58
C ALA A 107 16.06 31.65 37.08
N THR A 108 15.39 30.93 37.97
CA THR A 108 14.50 29.82 37.57
C THR A 108 13.31 30.30 36.73
N ALA A 109 12.72 31.46 37.07
CA ALA A 109 11.63 32.05 36.29
C ALA A 109 12.07 32.41 34.87
N ILE A 110 13.24 33.04 34.71
CA ILE A 110 13.80 33.41 33.40
C ILE A 110 14.09 32.16 32.56
N VAL A 111 14.77 31.15 33.11
CA VAL A 111 15.10 29.93 32.38
C VAL A 111 13.83 29.18 31.94
N THR A 112 12.83 29.09 32.82
CA THR A 112 11.56 28.43 32.51
C THR A 112 10.81 29.17 31.41
N ALA A 113 10.71 30.50 31.50
CA ALA A 113 10.06 31.31 30.47
C ALA A 113 10.76 31.17 29.10
N ALA A 114 12.10 31.16 29.08
CA ALA A 114 12.88 30.98 27.86
C ALA A 114 12.63 29.59 27.21
N LEU A 115 12.61 28.52 28.01
CA LEU A 115 12.33 27.17 27.52
C LEU A 115 10.90 27.02 27.00
N ILE A 116 9.92 27.62 27.69
CA ILE A 116 8.53 27.64 27.21
C ILE A 116 8.45 28.38 25.88
N GLY A 117 9.08 29.55 25.76
CA GLY A 117 9.11 30.32 24.50
C GLY A 117 9.73 29.51 23.35
N LEU A 118 10.84 28.82 23.61
CA LEU A 118 11.48 27.95 22.63
C LEU A 118 10.59 26.75 22.25
N GLY A 119 9.91 26.15 23.23
CA GLY A 119 8.96 25.06 23.01
C GLY A 119 7.77 25.49 22.14
N LEU A 120 7.20 26.67 22.41
CA LEU A 120 6.12 27.24 21.60
C LEU A 120 6.59 27.56 20.17
N LEU A 121 7.82 28.04 20.00
CA LEU A 121 8.41 28.26 18.67
C LEU A 121 8.51 26.95 17.88
N PHE A 122 9.04 25.89 18.47
CA PHE A 122 9.12 24.59 17.80
C PHE A 122 7.74 23.99 17.51
N LEU A 123 6.79 24.13 18.44
CA LEU A 123 5.42 23.67 18.21
C LEU A 123 4.75 24.43 17.06
N SER A 124 5.00 25.73 16.95
CA SER A 124 4.46 26.56 15.86
C SER A 124 5.06 26.15 14.51
N LEU A 125 6.38 25.95 14.45
CA LEU A 125 7.07 25.45 13.25
C LEU A 125 6.54 24.08 12.82
N LEU A 126 6.34 23.16 13.76
CA LEU A 126 5.78 21.85 13.48
C LEU A 126 4.34 21.96 12.96
N LYS A 127 3.52 22.81 13.58
CA LYS A 127 2.14 23.03 13.19
C LYS A 127 2.05 23.57 11.76
N THR A 128 2.87 24.54 11.39
CA THR A 128 2.93 25.06 10.01
C THR A 128 3.20 23.95 8.99
N ARG A 129 4.13 23.03 9.28
CA ARG A 129 4.44 21.92 8.37
C ARG A 129 3.31 20.91 8.25
N ILE A 130 2.62 20.63 9.35
CA ILE A 130 1.46 19.71 9.35
C ILE A 130 0.28 20.35 8.61
N ASP A 131 0.04 21.65 8.82
CA ASP A 131 -1.02 22.40 8.16
C ASP A 131 -0.78 22.47 6.64
N GLU A 132 0.46 22.73 6.18
CA GLU A 132 0.84 22.67 4.75
C GLU A 132 0.51 21.30 4.11
N ILE A 133 0.81 20.20 4.82
CA ILE A 133 0.51 18.85 4.32
C ILE A 133 -1.00 18.61 4.28
N ARG A 134 -1.73 18.99 5.34
CA ARG A 134 -3.19 18.81 5.40
C ARG A 134 -3.87 19.56 4.27
N ASP A 135 -3.49 20.81 4.05
CA ASP A 135 -4.12 21.68 3.06
C ASP A 135 -3.94 21.12 1.63
N ALA A 136 -2.77 20.53 1.33
CA ALA A 136 -2.51 19.85 0.05
C ALA A 136 -3.39 18.61 -0.19
N PHE A 137 -3.90 17.96 0.87
CA PHE A 137 -4.81 16.82 0.74
C PHE A 137 -6.29 17.22 0.69
N SER A 138 -6.67 18.37 1.27
CA SER A 138 -8.06 18.87 1.21
C SER A 138 -8.41 19.54 -0.12
N ASP A 139 -7.43 20.07 -0.85
CA ASP A 139 -7.64 20.71 -2.15
C ASP A 139 -8.10 19.71 -3.23
N GLY A 140 -7.76 18.42 -3.08
CA GLY A 140 -8.13 17.36 -4.02
C GLY A 140 -9.49 16.69 -3.78
N SER A 141 -10.24 17.08 -2.74
CA SER A 141 -11.56 16.50 -2.42
C SER A 141 -12.76 17.36 -2.83
N ASP A 142 -12.52 18.58 -3.31
CA ASP A 142 -13.55 19.56 -3.68
C ASP A 142 -13.79 19.70 -5.21
N GLU A 143 -13.20 18.80 -6.03
CA GLU A 143 -13.46 18.68 -7.48
C GLU A 143 -14.30 17.45 -7.85
#